data_AF-A0A7J4TKQ3-F1
#
_entry.id   AF-A0A7J4TKQ3-F1
#
_cell.length_a   1.000
_cell.length_b   1.000
_cell.length_c   1.000
_cell.angle_alpha   90.00
_cell.angle_beta   90.00
_cell.angle_gamma   90.00
#
_symmetry.space_group_name_H-M   'P 1'
#
loop_
_entity.id
_entity.type
_entity.pdbx_description
1 polymer ?
#
loop_
_entity_poly.entity_id
_entity_poly.type
_entity_poly.pdbx_seq_one_letter_code
_entity_poly.pdbx_strand_id
1 'polypeptide(L)'
;MRIKILAIAIIPLIIVGIAAIFVLFIPKDINETGYSSQVMAENLEVPWALDFLPDDRMIFTQRGGKLSILDGKTVKTLGQVNVTQNSESGFLGIAVDPNFNLNHHIYVYYSLGDYNRISRYNLEGEQIINETVILDNIPGAAIHDGG
;
A
#
# COMPACT_ATOMS: atom_id res chain seq x y z
N MET A 1 -49.66 9.16 -54.56
CA MET A 1 -49.46 8.89 -53.11
C MET A 1 -48.41 7.79 -52.91
N ARG A 2 -47.10 8.07 -53.10
CA ARG A 2 -46.02 7.08 -52.92
C ARG A 2 -44.65 7.73 -52.66
N ILE A 3 -44.49 8.52 -51.59
CA ILE A 3 -43.15 9.00 -51.17
C ILE A 3 -42.93 8.91 -49.64
N LYS A 4 -43.94 8.60 -48.81
CA LYS A 4 -43.80 8.74 -47.34
C LYS A 4 -43.27 7.53 -46.55
N ILE A 5 -42.99 6.38 -47.17
CA ILE A 5 -42.60 5.16 -46.43
C ILE A 5 -41.08 4.97 -46.34
N LEU A 6 -40.28 5.59 -47.23
CA LEU A 6 -38.83 5.34 -47.28
C LEU A 6 -38.04 6.05 -46.16
N ALA A 7 -38.59 7.10 -45.55
CA ALA A 7 -37.87 7.89 -44.54
C ALA A 7 -37.82 7.22 -43.15
N ILE A 8 -38.75 6.29 -42.84
CA ILE A 8 -38.87 5.72 -41.49
C ILE A 8 -37.85 4.60 -41.25
N ALA A 9 -37.39 3.91 -42.31
CA ALA A 9 -36.38 2.84 -42.19
C ALA A 9 -34.93 3.35 -42.08
N ILE A 10 -34.67 4.62 -42.42
CA ILE A 10 -33.32 5.20 -42.43
C ILE A 10 -32.92 5.72 -41.05
N ILE A 11 -33.90 6.23 -40.28
CA ILE A 11 -33.68 6.77 -38.92
C ILE A 11 -33.11 5.73 -37.94
N PRO A 12 -33.62 4.49 -37.82
CA PRO A 12 -33.02 3.49 -36.94
C PRO A 12 -31.62 3.06 -37.40
N LEU A 13 -31.35 3.08 -38.71
CA LEU A 13 -30.03 2.75 -39.25
C LEU A 13 -28.97 3.81 -38.91
N ILE A 14 -29.37 5.09 -38.94
CA ILE A 14 -28.51 6.21 -38.53
C ILE A 14 -28.25 6.16 -37.02
N ILE A 15 -29.25 5.83 -36.20
CA ILE A 15 -29.08 5.71 -34.74
C ILE A 15 -28.12 4.55 -34.39
N VAL A 16 -28.25 3.39 -35.04
CA VAL A 16 -27.32 2.27 -34.85
C VAL A 16 -25.91 2.62 -35.34
N GLY A 17 -25.79 3.32 -36.47
CA GLY A 17 -24.50 3.81 -36.97
C GLY A 17 -23.84 4.82 -36.03
N ILE A 18 -24.59 5.78 -35.50
CA ILE A 18 -24.10 6.77 -34.53
C ILE A 18 -23.74 6.10 -33.19
N ALA A 19 -24.52 5.13 -32.72
CA ALA A 19 -24.21 4.36 -31.52
C ALA A 19 -22.93 3.51 -31.69
N ALA A 20 -22.75 2.86 -32.85
CA ALA A 20 -21.53 2.11 -33.16
C ALA A 20 -20.30 3.01 -33.27
N ILE A 21 -20.46 4.21 -33.84
CA ILE A 21 -19.42 5.25 -33.87
C ILE A 21 -19.09 5.71 -32.45
N PHE A 22 -20.09 5.89 -31.58
CA PHE A 22 -19.87 6.24 -30.16
C PHE A 22 -19.11 5.15 -29.40
N VAL A 23 -19.34 3.86 -29.68
CA VAL A 23 -18.59 2.73 -29.09
C VAL A 23 -17.11 2.73 -29.53
N LEU A 24 -16.81 3.17 -30.75
CA LEU A 24 -15.43 3.35 -31.24
C LEU A 24 -14.70 4.53 -30.58
N PHE A 25 -15.44 5.45 -29.96
CA PHE A 25 -14.92 6.60 -29.21
C PHE A 25 -15.07 6.46 -27.70
N ILE A 26 -15.52 5.31 -27.19
CA ILE A 26 -15.36 5.00 -25.76
C ILE A 26 -13.86 4.90 -25.51
N PRO A 27 -13.27 5.71 -24.62
CA PRO A 27 -11.87 5.56 -24.26
C PRO A 27 -11.67 4.14 -23.73
N LYS A 28 -10.92 3.34 -24.50
CA LYS A 28 -10.48 2.00 -24.10
C LYS A 28 -9.56 2.19 -22.91
N ASP A 29 -9.89 1.54 -21.80
CA ASP A 29 -9.18 1.47 -20.51
C ASP A 29 -7.97 2.42 -20.32
N ILE A 30 -8.07 3.30 -19.32
CA ILE A 30 -7.07 4.27 -18.84
C ILE A 30 -5.73 3.69 -18.34
N ASN A 31 -5.27 2.55 -18.85
CA ASN A 31 -3.98 1.93 -18.52
C ASN A 31 -2.99 2.01 -19.68
N GLU A 32 -2.77 3.21 -20.23
CA GLU A 32 -1.73 3.47 -21.25
C GLU A 32 -0.35 3.75 -20.65
N THR A 33 0.21 2.78 -19.91
CA THR A 33 1.62 2.85 -19.46
C THR A 33 2.42 1.58 -19.71
N GLY A 34 1.78 0.49 -20.19
CA GLY A 34 2.43 -0.81 -20.38
C GLY A 34 2.75 -1.54 -19.06
N TYR A 35 2.33 -1.00 -17.91
CA TYR A 35 2.46 -1.67 -16.61
C TYR A 35 1.24 -2.54 -16.32
N SER A 36 1.47 -3.68 -15.65
CA SER A 36 0.43 -4.51 -15.06
C SER A 36 0.61 -4.55 -13.54
N SER A 37 -0.50 -4.55 -12.81
CA SER A 37 -0.53 -4.71 -11.36
C SER A 37 -1.01 -6.11 -10.97
N GLN A 38 -0.42 -6.68 -9.92
CA GLN A 38 -0.90 -7.93 -9.32
C GLN A 38 -1.07 -7.74 -7.81
N VAL A 39 -2.06 -8.42 -7.25
CA VAL A 39 -2.27 -8.45 -5.80
C VAL A 39 -1.23 -9.40 -5.17
N MET A 40 -0.39 -8.85 -4.29
CA MET A 40 0.69 -9.60 -3.62
C MET A 40 0.25 -10.17 -2.26
N ALA A 41 -0.64 -9.48 -1.56
CA ALA A 41 -1.19 -9.88 -0.27
C ALA A 41 -2.58 -9.25 -0.07
N GLU A 42 -3.44 -9.92 0.70
CA GLU A 42 -4.80 -9.48 1.02
C GLU A 42 -5.07 -9.62 2.53
N ASN A 43 -6.19 -9.07 2.99
CA ASN A 43 -6.64 -9.17 4.39
C ASN A 43 -5.63 -8.59 5.40
N LEU A 44 -4.95 -7.51 5.02
CA LEU A 44 -4.01 -6.78 5.86
C LEU A 44 -4.71 -5.71 6.71
N GLU A 45 -4.16 -5.44 7.89
CA GLU A 45 -4.64 -4.42 8.81
C GLU A 45 -3.94 -3.08 8.57
N VAL A 46 -4.43 -2.32 7.60
CA VAL A 46 -3.91 -0.98 7.26
C VAL A 46 -2.36 -1.00 7.10
N PRO A 47 -1.84 -1.71 6.07
CA PRO A 47 -0.40 -1.70 5.80
C PRO A 47 0.06 -0.25 5.54
N TRP A 48 1.13 0.18 6.21
CA TRP A 48 1.53 1.59 6.24
C TRP A 48 2.78 1.87 5.41
N ALA A 49 3.91 1.29 5.80
CA ALA A 49 5.17 1.43 5.07
C ALA A 49 5.78 0.05 4.80
N LEU A 50 6.59 -0.04 3.74
CA LEU A 50 7.30 -1.25 3.34
C LEU A 50 8.73 -0.94 2.95
N ASP A 51 9.59 -1.94 3.07
CA ASP A 51 10.96 -1.95 2.56
C ASP A 51 11.37 -3.39 2.21
N PHE A 52 12.51 -3.56 1.53
CA PHE A 52 13.00 -4.85 1.07
C PHE A 52 14.23 -5.31 1.85
N LEU A 53 14.22 -6.57 2.25
CA LEU A 53 15.43 -7.24 2.73
C LEU A 53 16.38 -7.51 1.55
N PRO A 54 17.68 -7.75 1.81
CA PRO A 54 18.65 -8.07 0.75
C PRO A 54 18.34 -9.33 -0.08
N ASP A 55 17.41 -10.16 0.36
CA ASP A 55 16.91 -11.36 -0.35
C ASP A 55 15.57 -11.11 -1.07
N ASP A 56 15.21 -9.84 -1.31
CA ASP A 56 14.00 -9.37 -1.98
C ASP A 56 12.68 -9.68 -1.25
N ARG A 57 12.71 -10.25 -0.04
CA ARG A 57 11.51 -10.35 0.79
C ARG A 57 11.08 -8.96 1.25
N MET A 58 9.80 -8.68 1.08
CA MET A 58 9.20 -7.40 1.49
C MET A 58 8.81 -7.47 2.95
N ILE A 59 9.31 -6.55 3.76
CA ILE A 59 8.85 -6.33 5.12
C ILE A 59 7.99 -5.08 5.18
N PHE A 60 6.97 -5.07 6.03
CA PHE A 60 6.05 -3.95 6.13
C PHE A 60 5.41 -3.82 7.49
N THR A 61 5.10 -2.58 7.86
CA THR A 61 4.35 -2.23 9.07
C THR A 61 2.86 -2.28 8.78
N GLN A 62 2.09 -2.71 9.78
CA GLN A 62 0.64 -2.59 9.80
C GLN A 62 0.28 -1.66 10.95
N ARG A 63 -0.61 -0.69 10.72
CA ARG A 63 -0.81 0.46 11.61
C ARG A 63 -1.11 0.07 13.07
N GLY A 64 -1.70 -1.10 13.30
CA GLY A 64 -1.95 -1.67 14.63
C GLY A 64 -0.73 -2.22 15.38
N GLY A 65 0.49 -2.03 14.87
CA GLY A 65 1.74 -2.43 15.54
C GLY A 65 2.35 -3.75 15.07
N LYS A 66 1.75 -4.45 14.10
CA LYS A 66 2.32 -5.69 13.56
C LYS A 66 3.42 -5.36 12.56
N LEU A 67 4.59 -5.96 12.73
CA LEU A 67 5.59 -6.06 11.68
C LEU A 67 5.35 -7.36 10.93
N SER A 68 5.33 -7.31 9.60
CA SER A 68 5.08 -8.48 8.77
C SER A 68 6.08 -8.61 7.64
N ILE A 69 6.23 -9.83 7.14
CA ILE A 69 7.03 -10.17 5.98
C ILE A 69 6.15 -10.87 4.96
N LEU A 70 6.34 -10.55 3.69
CA LEU A 70 5.80 -11.29 2.56
C LEU A 70 6.91 -12.22 2.02
N ASP A 71 6.69 -13.52 2.18
CA ASP A 71 7.53 -14.58 1.64
C ASP A 71 6.75 -15.30 0.53
N GLY A 72 7.04 -14.94 -0.72
CA GLY A 72 6.26 -15.35 -1.88
C GLY A 72 4.82 -14.82 -1.82
N LYS A 73 3.86 -15.69 -1.48
CA LYS A 73 2.43 -15.34 -1.33
C LYS A 73 1.95 -15.44 0.12
N THR A 74 2.85 -15.72 1.05
CA THR A 74 2.50 -15.94 2.46
C THR A 74 2.95 -14.74 3.29
N VAL A 75 1.99 -14.18 4.04
CA VAL A 75 2.27 -13.13 5.02
C VAL A 75 2.52 -13.78 6.37
N LYS A 76 3.65 -13.44 7.01
CA LYS A 76 3.99 -13.85 8.38
C LYS A 76 4.19 -12.63 9.26
N THR A 77 3.84 -12.74 10.54
CA THR A 77 4.11 -11.70 11.54
C THR A 77 5.49 -11.91 12.14
N LEU A 78 6.36 -10.89 12.03
CA LEU A 78 7.71 -10.88 12.59
C LEU A 78 7.75 -10.35 14.03
N GLY A 79 6.67 -9.72 14.49
CA GLY A 79 6.56 -9.23 15.85
C GLY A 79 5.47 -8.18 15.98
N GLN A 80 5.29 -7.73 17.23
CA GLN A 80 4.30 -6.74 17.60
C GLN A 80 4.97 -5.66 18.44
N VAL A 81 4.77 -4.40 18.04
CA VAL A 81 5.14 -3.22 18.80
C VAL A 81 3.88 -2.66 19.44
N ASN A 82 3.97 -2.24 20.70
CA ASN A 82 2.88 -1.53 21.35
C ASN A 82 2.84 -0.10 20.80
N VAL A 83 1.71 0.29 20.23
CA VAL A 83 1.51 1.61 19.61
C VAL A 83 0.20 2.23 20.08
N THR A 84 0.10 3.54 19.98
CA THR A 84 -1.18 4.24 20.07
C THR A 84 -1.78 4.37 18.68
N GLN A 85 -2.86 3.64 18.43
CA GLN A 85 -3.59 3.71 17.17
C GLN A 85 -4.82 4.59 17.34
N ASN A 86 -4.71 5.85 16.96
CA ASN A 86 -5.81 6.81 16.94
C ASN A 86 -5.65 7.70 15.71
N SER A 87 -6.72 7.95 14.95
CA SER A 87 -6.66 8.81 13.76
C SER A 87 -5.58 8.33 12.76
N GLU A 88 -4.49 9.08 12.58
CA GLU A 88 -3.34 8.78 11.73
C GLU A 88 -2.16 8.12 12.49
N SER A 89 -2.21 8.11 13.82
CA SER A 89 -1.18 7.52 14.68
C SER A 89 -1.16 6.00 14.60
N GLY A 90 0.01 5.40 14.86
CA GLY A 90 0.17 3.95 14.95
C GLY A 90 1.58 3.48 14.65
N PHE A 91 1.71 2.35 13.97
CA PHE A 91 2.98 1.83 13.46
C PHE A 91 3.18 2.25 12.01
N LEU A 92 4.16 3.12 11.77
CA LEU A 92 4.21 3.94 10.57
C LEU A 92 5.44 3.57 9.74
N GLY A 93 6.48 4.40 9.72
CA GLY A 93 7.67 4.19 8.88
C GLY A 93 8.49 2.95 9.24
N ILE A 94 9.18 2.40 8.23
CA ILE A 94 10.19 1.35 8.37
C ILE A 94 11.35 1.59 7.41
N ALA A 95 12.57 1.23 7.81
CA ALA A 95 13.74 1.19 6.96
C ALA A 95 14.65 0.02 7.33
N VAL A 96 15.16 -0.69 6.33
CA VAL A 96 16.20 -1.73 6.46
C VAL A 96 17.57 -1.06 6.41
N ASP A 97 18.46 -1.41 7.33
CA ASP A 97 19.82 -0.86 7.33
C ASP A 97 20.58 -1.28 6.06
N PRO A 98 21.29 -0.38 5.36
CA PRO A 98 22.07 -0.77 4.18
C PRO A 98 23.11 -1.87 4.44
N ASN A 99 23.56 -2.02 5.69
CA ASN A 99 24.46 -3.10 6.14
C ASN A 99 23.70 -4.26 6.79
N PHE A 100 22.42 -4.49 6.46
CA PHE A 100 21.58 -5.52 7.07
C PHE A 100 22.22 -6.91 7.09
N ASN A 101 22.95 -7.29 6.04
CA ASN A 101 23.67 -8.58 5.98
C ASN A 101 24.75 -8.76 7.07
N LEU A 102 25.17 -7.68 7.72
CA LEU A 102 26.17 -7.69 8.78
C LEU A 102 25.55 -7.46 10.17
N ASN A 103 24.52 -6.61 10.27
CA ASN A 103 24.00 -6.12 11.54
C ASN A 103 22.55 -6.52 11.85
N HIS A 104 21.80 -6.99 10.84
CA HIS A 104 20.39 -7.32 10.93
C HIS A 104 19.51 -6.21 11.48
N HIS A 105 19.86 -4.95 11.26
CA HIS A 105 19.13 -3.81 11.81
C HIS A 105 17.97 -3.36 10.93
N ILE A 106 16.83 -3.12 11.57
CA ILE A 106 15.72 -2.37 10.99
C ILE A 106 15.39 -1.19 11.90
N TYR A 107 14.89 -0.12 11.32
CA TYR A 107 14.44 1.07 12.02
C TYR A 107 12.95 1.23 11.79
N VAL A 108 12.23 1.65 12.82
CA VAL A 108 10.79 1.85 12.76
C VAL A 108 10.39 3.16 13.41
N TYR A 109 9.34 3.79 12.86
CA TYR A 109 8.73 5.01 13.38
C TYR A 109 7.30 4.71 13.85
N TYR A 110 6.95 5.10 15.07
CA TYR A 110 5.64 4.80 15.65
C TYR A 110 5.21 5.75 16.75
N SER A 111 3.90 5.79 16.97
CA SER A 111 3.24 6.68 17.91
C SER A 111 3.01 6.02 19.28
N LEU A 112 3.23 6.79 20.35
CA LEU A 112 3.01 6.44 21.74
C LEU A 112 2.37 7.62 22.45
N GLY A 113 1.08 7.53 22.80
CA GLY A 113 0.34 8.63 23.41
C GLY A 113 0.27 9.84 22.49
N ASP A 114 0.92 10.92 22.86
CA ASP A 114 0.98 12.21 22.18
C ASP A 114 2.34 12.49 21.50
N TYR A 115 3.21 11.49 21.42
CA TYR A 115 4.51 11.60 20.76
C TYR A 115 4.79 10.43 19.83
N ASN A 116 5.82 10.61 18.99
CA ASN A 116 6.37 9.60 18.10
C ASN A 116 7.80 9.22 18.52
N ARG A 117 8.21 8.03 18.10
CA ARG A 117 9.50 7.43 18.43
C ARG A 117 10.09 6.77 17.20
N ILE A 118 11.42 6.86 17.09
CA ILE A 118 12.24 6.02 16.22
C ILE A 118 12.97 5.01 17.09
N SER A 119 12.74 3.73 16.82
CA SER A 119 13.50 2.63 17.43
C SER A 119 14.18 1.81 16.36
N ARG A 120 15.30 1.19 16.73
CA ARG A 120 15.98 0.17 15.96
C ARG A 120 15.74 -1.19 16.61
N TYR A 121 15.47 -2.21 15.81
CA TYR A 121 15.42 -3.61 16.25
C TYR A 121 16.46 -4.43 15.51
N ASN A 122 16.85 -5.55 16.11
CA ASN A 122 17.53 -6.63 15.41
C ASN A 122 16.47 -7.59 14.85
N LEU A 123 16.55 -7.92 13.56
CA LEU A 123 15.72 -8.95 12.93
C LEU A 123 16.51 -10.26 12.88
N GLU A 124 16.31 -11.10 13.88
CA GLU A 124 16.99 -12.39 14.00
C GLU A 124 16.04 -13.52 13.63
N GLY A 125 16.38 -14.25 12.56
CA GLY A 125 15.44 -15.19 11.94
C GLY A 125 14.22 -14.48 11.38
N GLU A 126 13.04 -14.84 11.86
CA GLU A 126 11.77 -14.18 11.50
C GLU A 126 11.16 -13.47 12.72
N GLN A 127 11.98 -12.90 13.62
CA GLN A 127 11.52 -12.18 14.80
C GLN A 127 12.30 -10.88 15.04
N ILE A 128 11.59 -9.80 15.39
CA ILE A 128 12.23 -8.59 15.93
C ILE A 128 12.57 -8.76 17.40
N ILE A 129 13.79 -8.40 17.76
CA ILE A 129 14.30 -8.45 19.13
C ILE A 129 15.19 -7.23 19.41
N ASN A 130 15.59 -7.07 20.68
CA ASN A 130 16.59 -6.11 21.12
C ASN A 130 16.31 -4.66 20.67
N GLU A 131 15.15 -4.12 21.07
CA GLU A 131 14.83 -2.71 20.82
C GLU A 131 15.91 -1.78 21.35
N THR A 132 16.36 -0.86 20.51
CA THR A 132 17.16 0.30 20.88
C THR A 132 16.41 1.55 20.47
N VAL A 133 15.99 2.37 21.44
CA VAL A 133 15.39 3.67 21.16
C VAL A 133 16.46 4.60 20.58
N ILE A 134 16.22 5.11 19.37
CA ILE A 134 17.15 6.01 18.67
C ILE A 134 16.78 7.47 18.93
N LEU A 135 15.49 7.79 18.83
CA LEU A 135 14.96 9.10 19.11
C LEU A 135 13.56 8.96 19.71
N ASP A 136 13.32 9.70 20.77
CA ASP A 136 12.07 9.65 21.53
C ASP A 136 11.45 11.03 21.67
N ASN A 137 10.18 11.08 22.11
CA ASN A 137 9.43 12.32 22.34
C ASN A 137 9.41 13.27 21.13
N ILE A 138 9.38 12.72 19.91
CA ILE A 138 9.12 13.51 18.71
C ILE A 138 7.68 14.01 18.84
N PRO A 139 7.40 15.32 18.82
CA PRO A 139 6.05 15.82 19.03
C PRO A 139 5.05 15.17 18.07
N GLY A 140 3.99 14.57 18.62
CA GLY A 140 2.86 14.05 17.86
C GLY A 140 1.76 15.09 17.73
N ALA A 141 0.76 14.78 16.90
CA ALA A 141 -0.40 15.62 16.69
C ALA A 141 -1.67 14.76 16.59
N ALA A 142 -2.85 15.39 16.59
CA ALA A 142 -4.11 14.63 16.43
C ALA A 142 -4.27 14.01 15.02
N ILE A 143 -3.54 14.57 14.06
CA ILE A 143 -3.40 14.17 12.66
C ILE A 143 -1.99 14.56 12.23
N HIS A 144 -1.48 13.94 11.18
CA HIS A 144 -0.17 14.20 10.59
C HIS A 144 0.99 13.80 11.50
N ASP A 145 0.89 12.64 12.15
CA ASP A 145 1.94 12.05 12.99
C ASP A 145 3.23 11.70 12.23
N GLY A 146 3.18 11.73 10.89
CA GLY A 146 4.31 11.48 10.02
C GLY A 146 4.77 10.03 10.03
N GLY A 147 5.47 9.59 8.99
CA GLY A 147 5.96 8.21 8.87
C GLY A 147 6.47 7.93 7.48
#